data_AF-A0A941IYT0-F1
#
_entry.id   AF-A0A941IYT0-F1
#
_cell.length_a   1.000
_cell.length_b   1.000
_cell.length_c   1.000
_cell.angle_alpha   90.00
_cell.angle_beta   90.00
_cell.angle_gamma   90.00
#
_symmetry.space_group_name_H-M   'P 1'
#
loop_
_entity.id
_entity.type
_entity.pdbx_description
1 polymer ?
#
loop_
_entity_poly.entity_id
_entity_poly.type
_entity_poly.pdbx_seq_one_letter_code
_entity_poly.pdbx_strand_id
1 'polypeptide(L)'
;MNKPVFIAICTLVYIFSSSVKADNNELKKILSSKEIKRIESAEKLIAKGDALLKETQEIEDEINTLKDAEGRIKTGKINKRNKKVAEIKVKASLYYQDGYKRYIDVLDDHIRDYDKSGNSQASQARDDVRALEKKARKLYNKAENKPSAEKMIEFIELAQDNQKKAIDIHSKCIINLSEVAVDAEELVVVEEVAMQDTVATAEMPVDELVIATIDTLETQTVAQSVISDLPEGEGPPAPLTVPVVISTAGVSTDALAADSALVAEMVVAEQIEAEVPEETPALYPDVFFTIQIMADKKPASNEQLKAIYSGQKEVIEMNINDWYKYSVGRYQNLDNAKADMQVENIKGFIVAYNKNERISVKEAETLLNGN
;
A
#
# COMPACT_ATOMS: atom_id res chain seq x y z
N MET A 1 4.14 23.95 42.47
CA MET A 1 5.16 22.88 42.57
C MET A 1 4.63 21.66 41.80
N ASN A 2 4.96 21.53 40.51
CA ASN A 2 4.41 20.49 39.63
C ASN A 2 5.54 19.76 38.87
N LYS A 3 5.79 18.53 39.33
CA LYS A 3 6.17 17.26 38.66
C LYS A 3 7.32 17.22 37.62
N PRO A 4 8.50 16.67 38.00
CA PRO A 4 9.54 16.19 37.08
C PRO A 4 9.27 14.77 36.51
N VAL A 5 8.02 14.42 36.20
CA VAL A 5 7.65 13.05 35.74
C VAL A 5 7.85 12.89 34.21
N PHE A 6 7.92 13.99 33.46
CA PHE A 6 7.95 13.93 32.00
C PHE A 6 9.30 13.49 31.40
N ILE A 7 10.42 13.69 32.12
CA ILE A 7 11.77 13.38 31.63
C ILE A 7 12.03 11.85 31.62
N ALA A 8 11.36 11.08 32.47
CA ALA A 8 11.61 9.64 32.59
C ALA A 8 10.99 8.78 31.46
N ILE A 9 10.00 9.30 30.72
CA ILE A 9 9.33 8.54 29.64
C ILE A 9 10.14 8.61 28.34
N CYS A 10 10.82 9.74 28.07
CA CYS A 10 11.63 9.89 26.85
C CYS A 10 12.89 9.00 26.85
N THR A 11 13.50 8.71 27.99
CA THR A 11 14.68 7.83 28.08
C THR A 11 14.35 6.35 27.87
N LEU A 12 13.12 5.90 28.20
CA LEU A 12 12.70 4.50 28.03
C LEU A 12 12.45 4.12 26.56
N VAL A 13 12.02 5.08 25.72
CA VAL A 13 11.80 4.85 24.28
C VAL A 13 13.11 4.65 23.52
N TYR A 14 14.21 5.26 23.98
CA TYR A 14 15.51 5.16 23.31
C TYR A 14 16.16 3.77 23.47
N ILE A 15 16.00 3.12 24.63
CA ILE A 15 16.61 1.81 24.92
C ILE A 15 16.00 0.70 24.06
N PHE A 16 14.72 0.80 23.71
CA PHE A 16 14.05 -0.23 22.89
C PHE A 16 14.51 -0.20 21.42
N SER A 17 14.96 0.95 20.91
CA SER A 17 15.37 1.09 19.50
C SER A 17 16.73 0.48 19.18
N SER A 18 17.63 0.33 20.17
CA SER A 18 18.95 -0.25 19.95
C SER A 18 18.92 -1.77 19.86
N SER A 19 18.04 -2.45 20.62
CA SER A 19 17.96 -3.92 20.63
C SER A 19 17.51 -4.47 19.27
N VAL A 20 16.51 -3.83 18.65
CA VAL A 20 15.92 -4.30 17.37
C VAL A 20 16.95 -4.30 16.22
N LYS A 21 17.96 -3.44 16.27
CA LYS A 21 18.97 -3.35 15.20
C LYS A 21 19.97 -4.51 15.21
N ALA A 22 20.29 -5.07 16.38
CA ALA A 22 21.23 -6.18 16.48
C ALA A 22 20.60 -7.46 15.89
N ASP A 23 19.38 -7.77 16.33
CA ASP A 23 18.61 -8.94 15.88
C ASP A 23 18.38 -8.92 14.36
N ASN A 24 18.22 -7.73 13.77
CA ASN A 24 18.04 -7.60 12.31
C ASN A 24 19.28 -8.03 11.50
N ASN A 25 20.50 -7.92 12.03
CA ASN A 25 21.69 -8.35 11.31
C ASN A 25 21.83 -9.87 11.30
N GLU A 26 21.45 -10.54 12.38
CA GLU A 26 21.42 -12.00 12.46
C GLU A 26 20.31 -12.56 11.57
N LEU A 27 19.13 -11.97 11.64
CA LEU A 27 17.99 -12.34 10.80
C LEU A 27 18.35 -12.26 9.30
N LYS A 28 19.08 -11.22 8.88
CA LYS A 28 19.53 -11.06 7.48
C LYS A 28 20.52 -12.14 7.01
N LYS A 29 21.21 -12.85 7.91
CA LYS A 29 22.09 -13.98 7.54
C LYS A 29 21.29 -15.25 7.25
N ILE A 30 20.14 -15.41 7.92
CA ILE A 30 19.29 -16.60 7.84
C ILE A 30 18.33 -16.51 6.65
N LEU A 31 17.80 -15.30 6.39
CA LEU A 31 16.78 -15.09 5.36
C LEU A 31 17.35 -15.12 3.94
N SER A 32 16.53 -15.53 2.98
CA SER A 32 16.87 -15.49 1.56
C SER A 32 16.99 -14.04 1.04
N SER A 33 17.76 -13.84 -0.02
CA SER A 33 17.91 -12.52 -0.67
C SER A 33 16.58 -11.90 -1.12
N LYS A 34 15.58 -12.74 -1.46
CA LYS A 34 14.24 -12.28 -1.83
C LYS A 34 13.46 -11.77 -0.62
N GLU A 35 13.54 -12.45 0.52
CA GLU A 35 12.90 -12.03 1.77
C GLU A 35 13.54 -10.74 2.31
N ILE A 36 14.87 -10.64 2.27
CA ILE A 36 15.61 -9.44 2.66
C ILE A 36 15.12 -8.22 1.87
N LYS A 37 14.97 -8.33 0.55
CA LYS A 37 14.43 -7.23 -0.28
C LYS A 37 13.00 -6.83 0.10
N ARG A 38 12.15 -7.79 0.49
CA ARG A 38 10.79 -7.51 0.97
C ARG A 38 10.82 -6.80 2.33
N ILE A 39 11.72 -7.20 3.22
CA ILE A 39 11.95 -6.54 4.52
C ILE A 39 12.45 -5.11 4.32
N GLU A 40 13.44 -4.89 3.46
CA GLU A 40 13.94 -3.53 3.15
C GLU A 40 12.83 -2.63 2.60
N SER A 41 11.92 -3.18 1.79
CA SER A 41 10.75 -2.43 1.33
C SER A 41 9.79 -2.08 2.49
N ALA A 42 9.65 -2.94 3.50
CA ALA A 42 8.86 -2.66 4.69
C ALA A 42 9.55 -1.61 5.57
N GLU A 43 10.87 -1.71 5.77
CA GLU A 43 11.68 -0.75 6.51
C GLU A 43 11.62 0.65 5.88
N LYS A 44 11.60 0.75 4.54
CA LYS A 44 11.40 2.03 3.83
C LYS A 44 10.05 2.69 4.15
N LEU A 45 8.99 1.92 4.39
CA LEU A 45 7.70 2.47 4.81
C LEU A 45 7.75 2.95 6.26
N ILE A 46 8.34 2.14 7.15
CA ILE A 46 8.53 2.50 8.56
C ILE A 46 9.35 3.80 8.67
N ALA A 47 10.44 3.92 7.91
CA ALA A 47 11.28 5.12 7.89
C ALA A 47 10.53 6.38 7.38
N LYS A 48 9.57 6.23 6.47
CA LYS A 48 8.68 7.35 6.08
C LYS A 48 7.76 7.77 7.22
N GLY A 49 7.25 6.81 8.00
CA GLY A 49 6.53 7.07 9.24
C GLY A 49 7.40 7.83 10.25
N ASP A 50 8.64 7.40 10.45
CA ASP A 50 9.59 8.03 11.37
C ASP A 50 9.91 9.48 10.97
N ALA A 51 10.07 9.73 9.67
CA ALA A 51 10.30 11.08 9.15
C ALA A 51 9.12 12.02 9.44
N LEU A 52 7.88 11.53 9.34
CA LEU A 52 6.69 12.29 9.69
C LEU A 52 6.59 12.56 11.19
N LEU A 53 6.91 11.57 12.04
CA LEU A 53 6.95 11.78 13.49
C LEU A 53 8.01 12.81 13.89
N LYS A 54 9.15 12.84 13.20
CA LYS A 54 10.17 13.87 13.42
C LYS A 54 9.63 15.29 13.14
N GLU A 55 8.86 15.48 12.07
CA GLU A 55 8.16 16.76 11.81
C GLU A 55 7.21 17.12 12.96
N THR A 56 6.52 16.13 13.55
CA THR A 56 5.62 16.41 14.68
C THR A 56 6.34 16.88 15.93
N GLN A 57 7.56 16.39 16.18
CA GLN A 57 8.37 16.82 17.32
C GLN A 57 8.69 18.31 17.24
N GLU A 58 9.07 18.79 16.06
CA GLU A 58 9.35 20.21 15.84
C GLU A 58 8.11 21.07 16.15
N ILE A 59 6.93 20.66 15.67
CA ILE A 59 5.67 21.39 15.93
C ILE A 59 5.30 21.35 17.42
N GLU A 60 5.52 20.23 18.10
CA GLU A 60 5.29 20.07 19.55
C GLU A 60 6.22 20.98 20.37
N ASP A 61 7.49 21.09 20.00
CA ASP A 61 8.44 22.02 20.62
C ASP A 61 7.97 23.47 20.43
N GLU A 62 7.49 23.82 19.24
CA GLU A 62 6.91 25.14 19.04
C GLU A 62 5.59 25.36 19.84
N ILE A 63 4.79 24.33 20.06
CA ILE A 63 3.60 24.41 20.92
C ILE A 63 4.03 24.69 22.37
N ASN A 64 5.10 24.04 22.85
CA ASN A 64 5.61 24.23 24.20
C ASN A 64 6.15 25.65 24.40
N THR A 65 6.95 26.17 23.45
CA THR A 65 7.40 27.58 23.50
C THR A 65 6.24 28.59 23.48
N LEU A 66 5.15 28.29 22.76
CA LEU A 66 3.94 29.12 22.76
C LEU A 66 3.16 29.06 24.07
N LYS A 67 3.20 27.94 24.80
CA LYS A 67 2.56 27.79 26.12
C LYS A 67 3.28 28.60 27.19
N ASP A 68 4.62 28.65 27.14
CA ASP A 68 5.44 29.33 28.14
C ASP A 68 5.40 30.85 28.01
N ALA A 69 5.18 31.36 26.80
CA ALA A 69 5.07 32.78 26.57
C ALA A 69 3.66 33.28 26.99
N GLU A 70 3.54 34.01 28.09
CA GLU A 70 2.26 34.51 28.63
C GLU A 70 1.44 35.32 27.58
N GLY A 71 0.15 35.02 27.42
CA GLY A 71 -0.76 35.79 26.56
C GLY A 71 -2.03 35.03 26.11
N ARG A 72 -3.21 35.64 26.35
CA ARG A 72 -4.55 35.09 26.04
C ARG A 72 -4.80 34.79 24.55
N ILE A 73 -4.03 35.39 23.64
CA ILE A 73 -4.21 35.31 22.18
C ILE A 73 -3.67 33.98 21.60
N LYS A 74 -2.94 33.17 22.38
CA LYS A 74 -2.20 32.00 21.87
C LYS A 74 -3.00 30.69 21.77
N THR A 75 -4.18 30.61 22.40
CA THR A 75 -4.99 29.38 22.44
C THR A 75 -5.41 28.91 21.04
N GLY A 76 -5.80 29.83 20.15
CA GLY A 76 -6.17 29.50 18.77
C GLY A 76 -5.00 28.94 17.95
N LYS A 77 -3.80 29.55 18.08
CA LYS A 77 -2.59 29.08 17.39
C LYS A 77 -2.14 27.70 17.89
N ILE A 78 -2.18 27.48 19.21
CA ILE A 78 -1.87 26.18 19.83
C ILE A 78 -2.86 25.11 19.32
N ASN A 79 -4.16 25.40 19.32
CA ASN A 79 -5.18 24.47 18.84
C ASN A 79 -4.97 24.10 17.35
N LYS A 80 -4.63 25.08 16.50
CA LYS A 80 -4.32 24.83 15.09
C LYS A 80 -3.09 23.92 14.92
N ARG A 81 -2.05 24.12 15.74
CA ARG A 81 -0.84 23.28 15.72
C ARG A 81 -1.09 21.88 16.25
N ASN A 82 -1.84 21.73 17.34
CA ASN A 82 -2.27 20.43 17.87
C ASN A 82 -3.05 19.63 16.82
N LYS A 83 -3.96 20.29 16.08
CA LYS A 83 -4.68 19.68 14.96
C LYS A 83 -3.72 19.19 13.88
N LYS A 84 -2.73 20.00 13.48
CA LYS A 84 -1.70 19.61 12.51
C LYS A 84 -0.86 18.41 12.99
N VAL A 85 -0.44 18.40 14.26
CA VAL A 85 0.27 17.27 14.86
C VAL A 85 -0.56 15.99 14.77
N ALA A 86 -1.84 16.06 15.11
CA ALA A 86 -2.73 14.91 15.03
C ALA A 86 -2.89 14.39 13.60
N GLU A 87 -3.09 15.27 12.62
CA GLU A 87 -3.18 14.90 11.20
C GLU A 87 -1.90 14.19 10.72
N ILE A 88 -0.72 14.69 11.09
CA ILE A 88 0.55 14.06 10.72
C ILE A 88 0.72 12.70 11.42
N LYS A 89 0.39 12.58 12.72
CA LYS A 89 0.47 11.29 13.44
C LYS A 89 -0.44 10.24 12.83
N VAL A 90 -1.66 10.62 12.41
CA VAL A 90 -2.57 9.73 11.67
C VAL A 90 -1.99 9.36 10.31
N LYS A 91 -1.34 10.29 9.60
CA LYS A 91 -0.67 9.98 8.33
C LYS A 91 0.52 9.03 8.52
N ALA A 92 1.32 9.24 9.56
CA ALA A 92 2.45 8.38 9.91
C ALA A 92 1.98 6.96 10.24
N SER A 93 0.85 6.83 10.93
CA SER A 93 0.31 5.52 11.32
C SER A 93 -0.04 4.62 10.14
N LEU A 94 -0.50 5.18 9.02
CA LEU A 94 -0.78 4.43 7.80
C LEU A 94 0.51 3.79 7.24
N TYR A 95 1.62 4.54 7.25
CA TYR A 95 2.92 4.01 6.82
C TYR A 95 3.43 2.90 7.75
N TYR A 96 3.25 3.05 9.07
CA TYR A 96 3.62 2.00 10.02
C TYR A 96 2.75 0.76 9.87
N GLN A 97 1.44 0.92 9.70
CA GLN A 97 0.52 -0.20 9.52
C GLN A 97 0.91 -1.04 8.31
N ASP A 98 1.15 -0.39 7.17
CA ASP A 98 1.59 -1.07 5.94
C ASP A 98 2.99 -1.66 6.06
N GLY A 99 3.92 -0.92 6.66
CA GLY A 99 5.29 -1.37 6.90
C GLY A 99 5.34 -2.62 7.78
N TYR A 100 4.73 -2.57 8.97
CA TYR A 100 4.71 -3.71 9.88
C TYR A 100 3.97 -4.91 9.33
N LYS A 101 2.84 -4.71 8.64
CA LYS A 101 2.11 -5.81 7.99
C LYS A 101 3.00 -6.54 6.99
N ARG A 102 3.66 -5.81 6.09
CA ARG A 102 4.58 -6.42 5.11
C ARG A 102 5.75 -7.13 5.78
N TYR A 103 6.28 -6.58 6.87
CA TYR A 103 7.35 -7.21 7.64
C TYR A 103 6.88 -8.55 8.23
N ILE A 104 5.74 -8.55 8.93
CA ILE A 104 5.15 -9.75 9.53
C ILE A 104 4.85 -10.80 8.47
N ASP A 105 4.27 -10.41 7.33
CA ASP A 105 3.95 -11.33 6.22
C ASP A 105 5.20 -12.07 5.71
N VAL A 106 6.35 -11.38 5.61
CA VAL A 106 7.62 -12.01 5.20
C VAL A 106 8.09 -13.05 6.22
N LEU A 107 8.04 -12.70 7.50
CA LEU A 107 8.47 -13.63 8.55
C LEU A 107 7.50 -14.82 8.70
N ASP A 108 6.19 -14.60 8.57
CA ASP A 108 5.20 -15.70 8.61
C ASP A 108 5.41 -16.68 7.45
N ASP A 109 5.71 -16.16 6.25
CA ASP A 109 6.01 -17.00 5.09
C ASP A 109 7.21 -17.91 5.37
N HIS A 110 8.26 -17.39 6.01
CA HIS A 110 9.46 -18.15 6.38
C HIS A 110 9.18 -19.21 7.46
N ILE A 111 8.51 -18.81 8.56
CA ILE A 111 8.18 -19.71 9.68
C ILE A 111 7.21 -20.82 9.25
N ARG A 112 6.37 -20.56 8.23
CA ARG A 112 5.43 -21.55 7.69
C ARG A 112 6.11 -22.82 7.18
N ASP A 113 7.35 -22.75 6.70
CA ASP A 113 8.07 -23.93 6.23
C ASP A 113 8.61 -24.80 7.37
N TYR A 114 9.02 -24.19 8.49
CA TYR A 114 9.33 -24.90 9.73
C TYR A 114 8.08 -25.54 10.36
N ASP A 115 6.95 -24.83 10.34
CA ASP A 115 5.66 -25.32 10.83
C ASP A 115 5.19 -26.57 10.05
N LYS A 116 5.30 -26.54 8.70
CA LYS A 116 5.02 -27.72 7.86
C LYS A 116 5.93 -28.92 8.15
N SER A 117 7.13 -28.66 8.65
CA SER A 117 8.09 -29.70 9.04
C SER A 117 7.76 -30.31 10.42
N GLY A 118 6.67 -29.88 11.06
CA GLY A 118 6.21 -30.36 12.35
C GLY A 118 6.90 -29.70 13.54
N ASN A 119 7.57 -28.56 13.34
CA ASN A 119 8.22 -27.85 14.44
C ASN A 119 7.18 -27.16 15.35
N SER A 120 7.08 -27.60 16.60
CA SER A 120 6.10 -27.09 17.56
C SER A 120 6.34 -25.63 17.97
N GLN A 121 7.61 -25.19 18.02
CA GLN A 121 7.95 -23.80 18.36
C GLN A 121 7.49 -22.85 17.25
N ALA A 122 7.67 -23.23 15.98
CA ALA A 122 7.18 -22.49 14.83
C ALA A 122 5.65 -22.33 14.87
N SER A 123 4.91 -23.43 15.10
CA SER A 123 3.46 -23.38 15.24
C SER A 123 3.01 -22.44 16.37
N GLN A 124 3.65 -22.53 17.54
CA GLN A 124 3.31 -21.70 18.69
C GLN A 124 3.56 -20.21 18.41
N ALA A 125 4.71 -19.86 17.83
CA ALA A 125 5.06 -18.49 17.48
C ALA A 125 4.02 -17.86 16.53
N ARG A 126 3.57 -18.62 15.52
CA ARG A 126 2.54 -18.15 14.58
C ARG A 126 1.19 -17.87 15.24
N ASP A 127 0.77 -18.73 16.18
CA ASP A 127 -0.49 -18.53 16.89
C ASP A 127 -0.45 -17.31 17.82
N ASP A 128 0.68 -17.10 18.51
CA ASP A 128 0.91 -15.91 19.33
C ASP A 128 0.91 -14.63 18.49
N VAL A 129 1.56 -14.65 17.33
CA VAL A 129 1.54 -13.52 16.38
C VAL A 129 0.14 -13.25 15.83
N ARG A 130 -0.60 -14.27 15.42
CA ARG A 130 -2.01 -14.09 14.98
C ARG A 130 -2.87 -13.46 16.06
N ALA A 131 -2.66 -13.82 17.33
CA ALA A 131 -3.38 -13.22 18.45
C ALA A 131 -3.04 -11.73 18.60
N LEU A 132 -1.77 -11.34 18.45
CA LEU A 132 -1.33 -9.94 18.49
C LEU A 132 -1.86 -9.14 17.29
N GLU A 133 -1.82 -9.68 16.08
CA GLU A 133 -2.37 -9.03 14.89
C GLU A 133 -3.89 -8.81 15.01
N LYS A 134 -4.61 -9.78 15.58
CA LYS A 134 -6.05 -9.64 15.85
C LYS A 134 -6.32 -8.53 16.87
N LYS A 135 -5.46 -8.37 17.88
CA LYS A 135 -5.54 -7.24 18.84
C LYS A 135 -5.25 -5.92 18.14
N ALA A 136 -4.17 -5.83 17.36
CA ALA A 136 -3.81 -4.63 16.60
C ALA A 136 -4.94 -4.19 15.66
N ARG A 137 -5.53 -5.12 14.91
CA ARG A 137 -6.67 -4.83 14.01
C ARG A 137 -7.88 -4.28 14.77
N LYS A 138 -8.22 -4.86 15.92
CA LYS A 138 -9.31 -4.35 16.76
C LYS A 138 -9.03 -2.93 17.27
N LEU A 139 -7.77 -2.60 17.54
CA LEU A 139 -7.36 -1.27 18.01
C LEU A 139 -7.43 -0.23 16.88
N TYR A 140 -6.98 -0.58 15.66
CA TYR A 140 -7.16 0.28 14.49
C TYR A 140 -8.64 0.56 14.21
N ASN A 141 -9.49 -0.47 14.21
CA ASN A 141 -10.94 -0.29 14.05
C ASN A 141 -11.54 0.58 15.16
N LYS A 142 -11.04 0.48 16.40
CA LYS A 142 -11.48 1.36 17.49
C LYS A 142 -11.06 2.80 17.24
N ALA A 143 -9.84 3.03 16.74
CA ALA A 143 -9.30 4.35 16.45
C ALA A 143 -10.14 5.08 15.39
N GLU A 144 -10.52 4.39 14.30
CA GLU A 144 -11.37 4.94 13.22
C GLU A 144 -12.73 5.45 13.74
N ASN A 145 -13.25 4.84 14.80
CA ASN A 145 -14.54 5.18 15.39
C ASN A 145 -14.44 6.23 16.52
N LYS A 146 -13.28 6.86 16.77
CA LYS A 146 -13.14 7.89 17.81
C LYS A 146 -13.24 9.30 17.24
N PRO A 147 -14.08 10.17 17.85
CA PRO A 147 -14.19 11.56 17.43
C PRO A 147 -13.03 12.43 17.92
N SER A 148 -12.34 12.02 19.00
CA SER A 148 -11.17 12.74 19.52
C SER A 148 -9.89 12.19 18.91
N ALA A 149 -9.11 13.09 18.31
CA ALA A 149 -7.82 12.75 17.72
C ALA A 149 -6.81 12.19 18.75
N GLU A 150 -6.83 12.68 19.99
CA GLU A 150 -5.94 12.18 21.05
C GLU A 150 -6.20 10.69 21.34
N LYS A 151 -7.48 10.32 21.50
CA LYS A 151 -7.86 8.92 21.72
C LYS A 151 -7.58 8.04 20.50
N MET A 152 -7.74 8.60 19.31
CA MET A 152 -7.41 7.90 18.07
C MET A 152 -5.91 7.55 18.02
N ILE A 153 -5.04 8.51 18.33
CA ILE A 153 -3.59 8.33 18.39
C ILE A 153 -3.21 7.28 19.45
N GLU A 154 -3.80 7.34 20.64
CA GLU A 154 -3.56 6.36 21.71
C GLU A 154 -3.86 4.91 21.26
N PHE A 155 -4.99 4.68 20.59
CA PHE A 155 -5.33 3.35 20.06
C PHE A 155 -4.38 2.91 18.94
N ILE A 156 -3.95 3.85 18.09
CA ILE A 156 -2.98 3.60 17.02
C ILE A 156 -1.62 3.17 17.59
N GLU A 157 -1.09 3.90 18.58
CA GLU A 157 0.18 3.58 19.23
C GLU A 157 0.14 2.18 19.87
N LEU A 158 -0.96 1.87 20.57
CA LEU A 158 -1.15 0.55 21.15
C LEU A 158 -1.25 -0.55 20.08
N ALA A 159 -1.83 -0.25 18.91
CA ALA A 159 -1.89 -1.18 17.79
C ALA A 159 -0.48 -1.46 17.22
N GLN A 160 0.32 -0.41 17.03
CA GLN A 160 1.70 -0.50 16.55
C GLN A 160 2.58 -1.29 17.52
N ASP A 161 2.41 -1.11 18.83
CA ASP A 161 3.14 -1.88 19.84
C ASP A 161 2.83 -3.38 19.77
N ASN A 162 1.58 -3.76 19.49
CA ASN A 162 1.23 -5.17 19.27
C ASN A 162 1.90 -5.71 17.99
N GLN A 163 1.98 -4.92 16.92
CA GLN A 163 2.68 -5.31 15.69
C GLN A 163 4.19 -5.45 15.89
N LYS A 164 4.83 -4.55 16.64
CA LYS A 164 6.26 -4.65 17.00
C LYS A 164 6.55 -5.93 17.80
N LYS A 165 5.70 -6.25 18.78
CA LYS A 165 5.79 -7.51 19.54
C LYS A 165 5.64 -8.74 18.65
N ALA A 166 4.76 -8.67 17.65
CA ALA A 166 4.61 -9.77 16.69
C ALA A 166 5.89 -9.99 15.86
N ILE A 167 6.50 -8.90 15.37
CA ILE A 167 7.78 -8.96 14.66
C ILE A 167 8.86 -9.56 15.56
N ASP A 168 8.96 -9.11 16.82
CA ASP A 168 9.93 -9.61 17.81
C ASP A 168 9.80 -11.12 18.05
N ILE A 169 8.57 -11.63 18.24
CA ILE A 169 8.31 -13.07 18.43
C ILE A 169 8.76 -13.87 17.20
N HIS A 170 8.39 -13.43 16.00
CA HIS A 170 8.80 -14.11 14.76
C HIS A 170 10.32 -14.08 14.57
N SER A 171 10.96 -12.92 14.72
CA SER A 171 12.41 -12.78 14.56
C SER A 171 13.17 -13.70 15.52
N LYS A 172 12.79 -13.72 16.81
CA LYS A 172 13.40 -14.62 17.81
C LYS A 172 13.19 -16.09 17.49
N CYS A 173 11.98 -16.44 17.03
CA CYS A 173 11.69 -17.82 16.62
C CYS A 173 12.60 -18.24 15.46
N ILE A 174 12.76 -17.41 14.43
CA ILE A 174 13.61 -17.72 13.27
C ILE A 174 15.07 -17.87 13.69
N ILE A 175 15.60 -16.97 14.53
CA ILE A 175 16.97 -17.04 15.02
C ILE A 175 17.19 -18.35 15.81
N ASN A 176 16.34 -18.65 16.78
CA ASN A 176 16.46 -19.87 17.58
C ASN A 176 16.37 -21.15 16.72
N LEU A 177 15.48 -21.17 15.71
CA LEU A 177 15.34 -22.31 14.80
C LEU A 177 16.57 -22.50 13.92
N SER A 178 17.27 -21.42 13.57
CA SER A 178 18.50 -21.49 12.79
C SER A 178 19.69 -22.02 13.60
N GLU A 179 19.77 -21.69 14.89
CA GLU A 179 20.83 -22.19 15.77
C GLU A 179 20.73 -23.71 15.96
N VAL A 180 19.51 -24.22 16.20
CA VAL A 180 19.27 -25.66 16.37
C VAL A 180 19.63 -26.46 15.12
N ALA A 181 19.54 -25.86 13.92
CA ALA A 181 19.89 -26.54 12.68
C ALA A 181 21.41 -26.75 12.52
N VAL A 182 22.23 -25.83 13.04
CA VAL A 182 23.70 -25.91 12.94
C VAL A 182 24.25 -27.05 13.82
N ASP A 183 23.70 -27.21 15.03
CA ASP A 183 24.14 -28.26 15.97
C ASP A 183 23.86 -29.68 15.45
N ALA A 184 22.79 -29.84 14.67
CA ALA A 184 22.41 -31.15 14.12
C ALA A 184 23.38 -31.61 13.02
N GLU A 185 23.95 -30.69 12.23
CA GLU A 185 24.90 -31.03 11.18
C GLU A 185 26.29 -31.39 11.75
N GLU A 186 26.71 -30.73 12.83
CA GLU A 186 28.02 -31.01 13.46
C GLU A 186 28.07 -32.42 14.08
N LEU A 187 26.94 -32.93 14.60
CA LEU A 187 26.85 -34.28 15.16
C LEU A 187 26.97 -35.39 14.11
N VAL A 188 26.53 -35.16 12.87
CA VAL A 188 26.60 -36.19 11.80
C VAL A 188 28.04 -36.38 11.30
N VAL A 189 28.85 -35.32 11.30
CA VAL A 189 30.25 -35.38 10.83
C VAL A 189 31.15 -36.14 11.82
N VAL A 190 30.85 -36.13 13.11
CA VAL A 190 31.68 -36.84 14.12
C VAL A 190 31.44 -38.36 14.11
N GLU A 191 30.23 -38.82 13.80
CA GLU A 191 29.90 -40.25 13.80
C GLU A 191 30.47 -41.00 12.57
N GLU A 192 30.62 -40.32 11.42
CA GLU A 192 31.17 -40.93 10.20
C GLU A 192 32.70 -41.15 10.29
N VAL A 193 33.43 -40.32 11.05
CA VAL A 193 34.88 -40.50 11.27
C VAL A 193 35.18 -41.64 12.24
N ALA A 194 34.24 -42.02 13.11
CA ALA A 194 34.42 -43.10 14.08
C ALA A 194 34.28 -44.51 13.47
N MET A 195 33.80 -44.65 12.23
CA MET A 195 33.64 -45.96 11.57
C MET A 195 34.75 -46.34 10.58
N GLN A 196 35.78 -45.49 10.39
CA GLN A 196 36.88 -45.80 9.45
C GLN A 196 38.11 -46.48 10.07
N ASP A 197 38.15 -46.76 11.38
CA ASP A 197 39.37 -47.25 12.06
C ASP A 197 39.40 -48.76 12.38
N THR A 198 38.68 -49.58 11.60
CA THR A 198 38.75 -51.05 11.70
C THR A 198 38.88 -51.73 10.33
N VAL A 199 39.82 -51.27 9.50
CA VAL A 199 40.33 -52.12 8.40
C VAL A 199 41.69 -52.64 8.80
N ALA A 200 41.71 -53.94 9.07
CA ALA A 200 42.87 -54.72 9.44
C ALA A 200 44.03 -54.53 8.46
N THR A 201 45.19 -54.28 9.06
CA THR A 201 46.53 -54.38 8.47
C THR A 201 46.71 -55.75 7.82
N ALA A 202 46.69 -55.79 6.48
CA ALA A 202 47.27 -56.87 5.70
C ALA A 202 48.54 -56.31 5.05
N GLU A 203 49.69 -56.70 5.62
CA GLU A 203 51.01 -56.46 5.06
C GLU A 203 51.10 -57.12 3.68
N MET A 204 51.34 -56.32 2.64
CA MET A 204 51.86 -56.80 1.36
C MET A 204 53.16 -56.07 1.03
N PRO A 205 54.19 -56.79 0.55
CA PRO A 205 55.51 -56.23 0.31
C PRO A 205 55.54 -55.39 -0.96
N VAL A 206 56.17 -54.22 -0.80
CA VAL A 206 57.03 -53.46 -1.72
C VAL A 206 57.06 -53.97 -3.16
N ASP A 207 56.54 -53.16 -4.09
CA ASP A 207 57.19 -52.97 -5.38
C ASP A 207 57.24 -51.48 -5.74
N GLU A 208 58.48 -51.09 -5.97
CA GLU A 208 59.04 -49.83 -6.43
C GLU A 208 58.51 -49.50 -7.83
N LEU A 209 58.00 -48.28 -8.08
CA LEU A 209 58.06 -47.64 -9.40
C LEU A 209 57.67 -46.15 -9.40
N VAL A 210 58.71 -45.35 -9.56
CA VAL A 210 58.86 -44.25 -10.53
C VAL A 210 57.96 -43.00 -10.42
N ILE A 211 58.68 -41.96 -10.00
CA ILE A 211 58.51 -40.52 -10.17
C ILE A 211 58.02 -40.14 -11.58
N ALA A 212 56.92 -39.39 -11.65
CA ALA A 212 56.66 -38.48 -12.78
C ALA A 212 56.08 -37.16 -12.26
N THR A 213 56.91 -36.13 -12.40
CA THR A 213 56.65 -34.70 -12.22
C THR A 213 55.60 -34.17 -13.21
N ILE A 214 54.59 -33.47 -12.71
CA ILE A 214 53.74 -32.50 -13.44
C ILE A 214 53.40 -31.43 -12.39
N ASP A 215 54.16 -30.35 -12.23
CA ASP A 215 54.28 -29.14 -13.04
C ASP A 215 52.96 -28.37 -13.24
N THR A 216 52.98 -27.13 -12.72
CA THR A 216 52.21 -25.94 -13.10
C THR A 216 50.69 -26.01 -13.24
N LEU A 217 49.97 -25.31 -12.35
CA LEU A 217 49.24 -24.10 -12.77
C LEU A 217 48.82 -23.24 -11.57
N GLU A 218 49.45 -22.07 -11.52
CA GLU A 218 48.98 -20.88 -10.83
C GLU A 218 47.58 -20.50 -11.34
N THR A 219 46.64 -20.20 -10.43
CA THR A 219 45.54 -19.29 -10.74
C THR A 219 45.74 -18.00 -9.98
N GLN A 220 46.13 -17.01 -10.78
CA GLN A 220 46.38 -15.62 -10.43
C GLN A 220 45.17 -14.94 -9.81
N THR A 221 45.49 -14.15 -8.79
CA THR A 221 44.81 -12.94 -8.37
C THR A 221 44.84 -11.93 -9.53
N VAL A 222 43.68 -11.45 -9.99
CA VAL A 222 43.60 -10.25 -10.83
C VAL A 222 42.64 -9.27 -10.19
N ALA A 223 43.22 -8.25 -9.56
CA ALA A 223 42.59 -6.96 -9.40
C ALA A 223 42.48 -6.32 -10.79
N GLN A 224 41.30 -5.81 -11.15
CA GLN A 224 41.16 -4.92 -12.29
C GLN A 224 40.34 -3.70 -11.88
N SER A 225 41.07 -2.64 -11.55
CA SER A 225 40.64 -1.27 -11.66
C SER A 225 40.55 -0.90 -13.14
N VAL A 226 39.39 -0.40 -13.58
CA VAL A 226 39.29 0.41 -14.79
C VAL A 226 38.52 1.67 -14.45
N ILE A 227 39.29 2.76 -14.50
CA ILE A 227 38.87 4.15 -14.51
C ILE A 227 38.07 4.39 -15.80
N SER A 228 36.96 5.10 -15.70
CA SER A 228 36.40 5.85 -16.82
C SER A 228 35.88 7.16 -16.28
N ASP A 229 36.73 8.17 -16.46
CA ASP A 229 36.38 9.59 -16.45
C ASP A 229 35.19 9.85 -17.38
N LEU A 230 34.18 10.55 -16.88
CA LEU A 230 33.29 11.35 -17.73
C LEU A 230 32.98 12.69 -17.03
N PRO A 231 32.94 13.78 -17.81
CA PRO A 231 33.16 15.13 -17.30
C PRO A 231 31.92 15.75 -16.62
N GLU A 232 32.23 16.63 -15.67
CA GLU A 232 31.34 17.67 -15.16
C GLU A 232 30.90 18.58 -16.32
N GLY A 233 29.58 18.63 -16.55
CA GLY A 233 28.92 19.56 -17.46
C GLY A 233 27.86 20.33 -16.69
N GLU A 234 28.15 21.61 -16.46
CA GLU A 234 27.23 22.62 -15.94
C GLU A 234 25.98 22.77 -16.83
N GLY A 235 24.82 23.02 -16.21
CA GLY A 235 23.68 23.62 -16.90
C GLY A 235 22.30 23.25 -16.34
N PRO A 236 21.50 24.22 -15.86
CA PRO A 236 20.12 23.97 -15.45
C PRO A 236 19.21 23.82 -16.68
N PRO A 237 18.26 22.87 -16.70
CA PRO A 237 17.29 22.80 -17.79
C PRO A 237 16.28 23.95 -17.66
N ALA A 238 16.30 24.84 -18.66
CA ALA A 238 15.24 25.80 -18.91
C ALA A 238 13.90 25.10 -19.23
N PRO A 239 12.76 25.71 -18.91
CA PRO A 239 11.44 25.13 -19.16
C PRO A 239 11.10 25.14 -20.66
N LEU A 240 10.94 23.95 -21.24
CA LEU A 240 10.36 23.78 -22.57
C LEU A 240 8.87 24.10 -22.51
N THR A 241 8.53 25.25 -23.09
CA THR A 241 7.16 25.63 -23.46
C THR A 241 6.75 24.84 -24.69
N VAL A 242 5.67 24.08 -24.58
CA VAL A 242 5.06 23.36 -25.70
C VAL A 242 4.03 24.31 -26.34
N PRO A 243 4.10 24.62 -27.65
CA PRO A 243 3.08 25.40 -28.31
C PRO A 243 1.79 24.58 -28.47
N VAL A 244 0.68 25.13 -27.98
CA VAL A 244 -0.67 24.65 -28.26
C VAL A 244 -0.99 24.94 -29.73
N VAL A 245 -0.99 23.90 -30.55
CA VAL A 245 -1.46 23.96 -31.94
C VAL A 245 -2.97 23.75 -31.92
N ILE A 246 -3.73 24.83 -32.13
CA ILE A 246 -5.16 24.81 -32.37
C ILE A 246 -5.35 24.36 -33.84
N SER A 247 -5.76 23.10 -34.04
CA SER A 247 -6.22 22.61 -35.34
C SER A 247 -7.67 23.03 -35.56
N THR A 248 -7.86 24.10 -36.31
CA THR A 248 -9.10 24.46 -36.99
C THR A 248 -9.18 23.71 -38.31
N ALA A 249 -9.92 22.60 -38.35
CA ALA A 249 -10.49 22.06 -39.58
C ALA A 249 -11.98 22.46 -39.58
N GLY A 250 -12.54 23.11 -40.59
CA GLY A 250 -12.26 22.98 -42.01
C GLY A 250 -13.57 22.53 -42.65
N VAL A 251 -14.45 23.51 -42.86
CA VAL A 251 -15.70 23.35 -43.61
C VAL A 251 -15.34 22.98 -45.04
N SER A 252 -15.86 21.84 -45.52
CA SER A 252 -15.82 21.47 -46.93
C SER A 252 -17.25 21.45 -47.48
N THR A 253 -17.49 22.39 -48.38
CA THR A 253 -18.59 22.46 -49.33
C THR A 253 -18.33 21.50 -50.50
N ASP A 254 -19.38 20.82 -50.97
CA ASP A 254 -19.77 20.54 -52.37
C ASP A 254 -20.56 19.24 -52.43
N ALA A 255 -21.86 19.28 -52.71
CA ALA A 255 -22.48 19.45 -54.04
C ALA A 255 -22.53 18.13 -54.82
N LEU A 256 -23.71 17.50 -54.81
CA LEU A 256 -24.19 16.66 -55.91
C LEU A 256 -25.70 16.81 -56.02
N ALA A 257 -26.09 17.49 -57.09
CA ALA A 257 -27.45 17.68 -57.56
C ALA A 257 -27.82 16.58 -58.56
N ALA A 258 -29.06 16.09 -58.47
CA ALA A 258 -29.96 15.71 -59.57
C ALA A 258 -31.24 15.15 -58.91
N ASP A 259 -32.32 15.93 -58.82
CA ASP A 259 -33.34 16.19 -59.86
C ASP A 259 -34.43 15.12 -59.92
N SER A 260 -35.59 15.40 -59.30
CA SER A 260 -36.92 15.00 -59.81
C SER A 260 -38.06 15.63 -59.00
N ALA A 261 -38.60 16.68 -59.61
CA ALA A 261 -40.03 16.92 -59.86
C ALA A 261 -41.06 16.93 -58.69
N LEU A 262 -41.50 18.16 -58.41
CA LEU A 262 -42.91 18.62 -58.39
C LEU A 262 -43.91 17.86 -57.50
N VAL A 263 -44.32 18.47 -56.38
CA VAL A 263 -45.68 19.04 -56.20
C VAL A 263 -45.60 20.15 -55.15
N ALA A 264 -46.23 21.28 -55.49
CA ALA A 264 -46.31 22.49 -54.69
C ALA A 264 -47.22 22.32 -53.48
N GLU A 265 -46.74 22.68 -52.29
CA GLU A 265 -47.59 23.23 -51.24
C GLU A 265 -46.80 24.24 -50.41
N MET A 266 -47.20 25.49 -50.54
CA MET A 266 -46.56 26.67 -49.96
C MET A 266 -47.02 26.80 -48.50
N VAL A 267 -46.23 26.27 -47.56
CA VAL A 267 -46.44 26.48 -46.13
C VAL A 267 -45.36 27.42 -45.62
N VAL A 268 -45.81 28.57 -45.13
CA VAL A 268 -45.04 29.63 -44.50
C VAL A 268 -44.29 29.03 -43.30
N ALA A 269 -42.98 28.85 -43.44
CA ALA A 269 -42.11 28.45 -42.35
C ALA A 269 -41.76 29.68 -41.52
N GLU A 270 -42.57 29.91 -40.50
CA GLU A 270 -42.22 30.75 -39.35
C GLU A 270 -41.00 30.10 -38.67
N GLN A 271 -39.87 30.79 -38.70
CA GLN A 271 -38.67 30.42 -37.96
C GLN A 271 -38.99 30.49 -36.46
N ILE A 272 -39.43 29.36 -35.91
CA ILE A 272 -39.46 29.14 -34.46
C ILE A 272 -38.02 28.86 -34.05
N GLU A 273 -37.35 29.90 -33.60
CA GLU A 273 -36.13 29.82 -32.81
C GLU A 273 -36.49 29.05 -31.54
N ALA A 274 -36.31 27.72 -31.59
CA ALA A 274 -36.57 26.85 -30.46
C ALA A 274 -35.55 27.20 -29.37
N GLU A 275 -35.99 27.99 -28.39
CA GLU A 275 -35.35 28.11 -27.09
C GLU A 275 -35.12 26.69 -26.58
N VAL A 276 -33.86 26.23 -26.64
CA VAL A 276 -33.42 25.02 -25.97
C VAL A 276 -33.75 25.25 -24.51
N PRO A 277 -34.72 24.52 -23.92
CA PRO A 277 -35.10 24.75 -22.54
C PRO A 277 -33.85 24.52 -21.69
N GLU A 278 -33.37 25.57 -21.03
CA GLU A 278 -32.36 25.43 -19.98
C GLU A 278 -32.92 24.43 -18.97
N GLU A 279 -32.42 23.20 -19.02
CA GLU A 279 -32.76 22.16 -18.07
C GLU A 279 -32.31 22.67 -16.69
N THR A 280 -33.24 23.27 -15.95
CA THR A 280 -33.04 23.60 -14.55
C THR A 280 -32.57 22.31 -13.86
N PRO A 281 -31.35 22.27 -13.28
CA PRO A 281 -30.78 21.05 -12.76
C PRO A 281 -31.74 20.50 -11.71
N ALA A 282 -32.39 19.39 -12.04
CA ALA A 282 -33.30 18.74 -11.12
C ALA A 282 -32.54 18.49 -9.82
N LEU A 283 -33.09 18.97 -8.70
CA LEU A 283 -32.56 18.72 -7.36
C LEU A 283 -32.70 17.23 -7.08
N TYR A 284 -31.71 16.45 -7.51
CA TYR A 284 -31.64 15.03 -7.19
C TYR A 284 -31.39 14.89 -5.68
N PRO A 285 -32.05 13.93 -5.02
CA PRO A 285 -31.73 13.60 -3.64
C PRO A 285 -30.23 13.27 -3.52
N ASP A 286 -29.64 13.64 -2.38
CA ASP A 286 -28.21 13.41 -2.08
C ASP A 286 -27.83 11.92 -2.20
N VAL A 287 -28.81 11.02 -2.03
CA VAL A 287 -28.67 9.57 -2.08
C VAL A 287 -29.22 9.02 -3.41
N PHE A 288 -28.40 8.26 -4.13
CA PHE A 288 -28.81 7.59 -5.37
C PHE A 288 -28.11 6.23 -5.56
N PHE A 289 -28.74 5.35 -6.33
CA PHE A 289 -28.21 4.07 -6.78
C PHE A 289 -27.70 4.17 -8.22
N THR A 290 -26.65 3.42 -8.55
CA THR A 290 -26.12 3.29 -9.90
C THR A 290 -25.59 1.88 -10.12
N ILE A 291 -25.50 1.42 -11.37
CA ILE A 291 -25.02 0.08 -11.71
C ILE A 291 -23.55 0.19 -12.11
N GLN A 292 -22.63 -0.29 -11.27
CA GLN A 292 -21.21 -0.26 -11.58
C GLN A 292 -20.84 -1.42 -12.52
N ILE A 293 -20.26 -1.09 -13.68
CA ILE A 293 -19.87 -2.05 -14.72
C ILE A 293 -18.37 -2.35 -14.72
N MET A 294 -17.53 -1.40 -14.30
CA MET A 294 -16.08 -1.56 -14.30
C MET A 294 -15.41 -0.66 -13.24
N ALA A 295 -14.27 -1.10 -12.70
CA ALA A 295 -13.34 -0.25 -11.97
C ALA A 295 -11.91 -0.66 -12.24
N ASP A 296 -11.06 0.31 -12.60
CA ASP A 296 -9.65 0.10 -12.90
C ASP A 296 -8.81 1.29 -12.41
N LYS A 297 -7.50 1.08 -12.20
CA LYS A 297 -6.55 2.14 -11.87
C LYS A 297 -6.15 2.99 -13.08
N LYS A 298 -6.38 2.48 -14.28
CA LYS A 298 -6.17 3.21 -15.54
C LYS A 298 -7.51 3.61 -16.13
N PRO A 299 -7.61 4.78 -16.78
CA PRO A 299 -8.83 5.15 -17.48
C PRO A 299 -9.09 4.15 -18.61
N ALA A 300 -10.34 3.70 -18.72
CA ALA A 300 -10.79 2.81 -19.78
C ALA A 300 -11.03 3.60 -21.07
N SER A 301 -10.68 3.01 -22.22
CA SER A 301 -11.03 3.61 -23.51
C SER A 301 -12.52 3.42 -23.80
N ASN A 302 -13.09 4.29 -24.66
CA ASN A 302 -14.48 4.15 -25.11
C ASN A 302 -14.76 2.80 -25.78
N GLU A 303 -13.77 2.21 -26.46
CA GLU A 303 -13.87 0.87 -27.06
C GLU A 303 -14.01 -0.22 -25.99
N GLN A 304 -13.23 -0.13 -24.91
CA GLN A 304 -13.33 -1.05 -23.77
C GLN A 304 -14.67 -0.92 -23.07
N LEU A 305 -15.17 0.31 -22.86
CA LEU A 305 -16.48 0.54 -22.25
C LEU A 305 -17.61 -0.03 -23.13
N LYS A 306 -17.56 0.17 -24.45
CA LYS A 306 -18.53 -0.40 -25.41
C LYS A 306 -18.48 -1.93 -25.47
N ALA A 307 -17.31 -2.53 -25.25
CA ALA A 307 -17.16 -3.99 -25.21
C ALA A 307 -17.80 -4.62 -23.96
N ILE A 308 -17.84 -3.89 -22.85
CA ILE A 308 -18.42 -4.34 -21.57
C ILE A 308 -19.90 -3.98 -21.48
N TYR A 309 -20.29 -2.81 -22.00
CA TYR A 309 -21.64 -2.27 -21.93
C TYR A 309 -22.12 -1.79 -23.31
N SER A 310 -23.18 -2.42 -23.79
CA SER A 310 -23.84 -2.11 -25.07
C SER A 310 -25.24 -1.51 -24.89
N GLY A 311 -25.57 -1.03 -23.69
CA GLY A 311 -26.86 -0.41 -23.42
C GLY A 311 -26.93 1.05 -23.89
N GLN A 312 -28.12 1.65 -23.80
CA GLN A 312 -28.38 2.99 -24.35
C GLN A 312 -28.09 4.12 -23.35
N LYS A 313 -27.90 3.81 -22.06
CA LYS A 313 -27.68 4.83 -21.03
C LYS A 313 -26.26 5.36 -21.07
N GLU A 314 -26.09 6.60 -20.63
CA GLU A 314 -24.78 7.20 -20.49
C GLU A 314 -23.95 6.51 -19.40
N VAL A 315 -22.67 6.30 -19.68
CA VAL A 315 -21.68 5.81 -18.72
C VAL A 315 -21.12 6.99 -17.94
N ILE A 316 -21.33 6.98 -16.63
CA ILE A 316 -20.83 7.96 -15.67
C ILE A 316 -19.45 7.52 -15.18
N GLU A 317 -18.44 8.35 -15.41
CA GLU A 317 -17.08 8.16 -14.90
C GLU A 317 -16.89 8.88 -13.55
N MET A 318 -16.33 8.19 -12.56
CA MET A 318 -15.93 8.77 -11.28
C MET A 318 -14.50 8.39 -10.93
N ASN A 319 -13.64 9.38 -10.69
CA ASN A 319 -12.29 9.16 -10.17
C ASN A 319 -12.28 9.34 -8.65
N ILE A 320 -12.00 8.25 -7.91
CA ILE A 320 -11.92 8.25 -6.45
C ILE A 320 -10.66 7.51 -6.02
N ASN A 321 -9.71 8.22 -5.41
CA ASN A 321 -8.44 7.66 -4.92
C ASN A 321 -7.64 6.90 -5.99
N ASP A 322 -7.49 7.50 -7.18
CA ASP A 322 -6.78 6.89 -8.34
C ASP A 322 -7.44 5.61 -8.89
N TRP A 323 -8.73 5.43 -8.61
CA TRP A 323 -9.56 4.42 -9.27
C TRP A 323 -10.62 5.09 -10.13
N TYR A 324 -10.61 4.74 -11.42
CA TYR A 324 -11.63 5.10 -12.39
C TYR A 324 -12.76 4.09 -12.28
N LYS A 325 -13.93 4.56 -11.85
CA LYS A 325 -15.15 3.76 -11.71
C LYS A 325 -16.13 4.18 -12.78
N TYR A 326 -16.68 3.18 -13.47
CA TYR A 326 -17.64 3.37 -14.55
C TYR A 326 -18.97 2.76 -14.12
N SER A 327 -19.99 3.58 -14.10
CA SER A 327 -21.34 3.20 -13.71
C SER A 327 -22.38 3.69 -14.71
N VAL A 328 -23.55 3.06 -14.76
CA VAL A 328 -24.62 3.40 -15.70
C VAL A 328 -25.92 3.69 -14.95
N GLY A 329 -26.58 4.78 -15.36
CA GLY A 329 -27.83 5.26 -14.80
C GLY A 329 -27.72 5.84 -13.37
N ARG A 330 -28.72 6.62 -12.98
CA ARG A 330 -28.93 7.11 -11.61
C ARG A 330 -30.37 6.84 -11.20
N TYR A 331 -30.55 6.07 -10.14
CA TYR A 331 -31.85 5.59 -9.70
C TYR A 331 -32.11 6.04 -8.27
N GLN A 332 -33.34 6.44 -7.98
CA GLN A 332 -33.77 6.78 -6.62
C GLN A 332 -34.13 5.55 -5.79
N ASN A 333 -34.43 4.41 -6.44
CA ASN A 333 -34.84 3.18 -5.79
C ASN A 333 -34.00 2.00 -6.31
N LEU A 334 -33.65 1.08 -5.40
CA LEU A 334 -32.95 -0.16 -5.69
C LEU A 334 -33.73 -1.03 -6.69
N ASP A 335 -35.05 -1.05 -6.60
CA ASP A 335 -35.88 -1.89 -7.48
C ASP A 335 -35.84 -1.42 -8.93
N ASN A 336 -35.83 -0.10 -9.16
CA ASN A 336 -35.66 0.47 -10.50
C ASN A 336 -34.29 0.13 -11.09
N ALA A 337 -33.23 0.22 -10.28
CA ALA A 337 -31.89 -0.17 -10.70
C ALA A 337 -31.81 -1.66 -11.07
N LYS A 338 -32.48 -2.54 -10.31
CA LYS A 338 -32.55 -3.98 -10.61
C LYS A 338 -33.35 -4.27 -11.88
N ALA A 339 -34.51 -3.64 -12.04
CA ALA A 339 -35.34 -3.80 -13.23
C ALA A 339 -34.55 -3.42 -14.49
N ASP A 340 -33.89 -2.26 -14.46
CA ASP A 340 -33.11 -1.79 -15.60
C ASP A 340 -31.86 -2.64 -15.86
N MET A 341 -31.19 -3.12 -14.80
CA MET A 341 -30.09 -4.08 -14.95
C MET A 341 -30.52 -5.37 -15.64
N GLN A 342 -31.76 -5.85 -15.37
CA GLN A 342 -32.32 -7.05 -15.99
C GLN A 342 -32.79 -6.79 -17.43
N VAL A 343 -33.52 -5.70 -17.66
CA VAL A 343 -34.07 -5.34 -18.98
C VAL A 343 -32.96 -5.11 -20.01
N GLU A 344 -31.90 -4.39 -19.62
CA GLU A 344 -30.76 -4.12 -20.51
C GLU A 344 -29.69 -5.24 -20.46
N ASN A 345 -29.90 -6.30 -19.68
CA ASN A 345 -28.97 -7.41 -19.48
C ASN A 345 -27.53 -6.92 -19.13
N ILE A 346 -27.46 -5.95 -18.22
CA ILE A 346 -26.21 -5.30 -17.82
C ILE A 346 -25.45 -6.21 -16.87
N LYS A 347 -24.21 -6.57 -17.23
CA LYS A 347 -23.30 -7.27 -16.33
C LYS A 347 -22.64 -6.28 -15.39
N GLY A 348 -23.13 -6.20 -14.16
CA GLY A 348 -22.61 -5.28 -13.15
C GLY A 348 -23.15 -5.55 -11.75
N PHE A 349 -22.89 -4.64 -10.82
CA PHE A 349 -23.45 -4.67 -9.48
C PHE A 349 -23.95 -3.29 -9.07
N ILE A 350 -25.06 -3.27 -8.33
CA ILE A 350 -25.67 -2.02 -7.88
C ILE A 350 -24.88 -1.47 -6.68
N VAL A 351 -24.52 -0.19 -6.77
CA VAL A 351 -23.84 0.56 -5.71
C VAL A 351 -24.67 1.78 -5.34
N ALA A 352 -24.54 2.23 -4.09
CA ALA A 352 -25.22 3.42 -3.59
C ALA A 352 -24.21 4.51 -3.24
N TYR A 353 -24.59 5.75 -3.50
CA TYR A 353 -23.81 6.94 -3.19
C TYR A 353 -24.65 7.93 -2.40
N ASN A 354 -24.03 8.60 -1.43
CA ASN A 354 -24.56 9.75 -0.72
C ASN A 354 -23.54 10.88 -0.81
N LYS A 355 -23.88 12.01 -1.44
CA LYS A 355 -22.95 13.15 -1.63
C LYS A 355 -21.59 12.75 -2.23
N ASN A 356 -21.61 11.87 -3.24
CA ASN A 356 -20.43 11.29 -3.90
C ASN A 356 -19.59 10.32 -3.04
N GLU A 357 -19.99 10.03 -1.81
CA GLU A 357 -19.39 8.99 -0.98
C GLU A 357 -20.14 7.67 -1.16
N ARG A 358 -19.41 6.58 -1.32
CA ARG A 358 -20.02 5.24 -1.44
C ARG A 358 -20.54 4.82 -0.07
N ILE A 359 -21.82 4.49 -0.01
CA ILE A 359 -22.48 3.95 1.18
C ILE A 359 -22.97 2.52 0.92
N SER A 360 -23.39 1.82 1.98
CA SER A 360 -23.97 0.49 1.82
C SER A 360 -25.39 0.59 1.25
N VAL A 361 -25.84 -0.42 0.48
CA VAL A 361 -27.20 -0.44 -0.09
C VAL A 361 -28.27 -0.36 1.00
N LYS A 362 -28.06 -1.06 2.14
CA LYS A 362 -28.95 -1.04 3.30
C LYS A 362 -29.02 0.35 3.98
N GLU A 363 -27.89 1.04 4.04
CA GLU A 363 -27.82 2.40 4.56
C GLU A 363 -28.56 3.37 3.64
N ALA A 364 -28.41 3.22 2.32
CA ALA A 364 -29.12 4.03 1.34
C ALA A 364 -30.64 3.85 1.44
N GLU A 365 -31.12 2.61 1.59
CA GLU A 365 -32.54 2.31 1.83
C GLU A 365 -33.05 2.97 3.12
N THR A 366 -32.26 2.94 4.20
CA THR A 366 -32.62 3.61 5.47
C THR A 366 -32.74 5.13 5.28
N LEU A 367 -31.79 5.75 4.58
CA LEU A 367 -31.77 7.20 4.34
C LEU A 367 -32.94 7.66 3.46
N LEU A 368 -33.31 6.86 2.46
CA LEU A 368 -34.43 7.18 1.55
C LEU A 368 -35.80 6.94 2.18
N ASN A 369 -35.93 5.94 3.06
CA ASN A 369 -37.18 5.60 3.72
C ASN A 369 -37.45 6.43 5.00
N GLY A 370 -36.51 7.29 5.43
CA GLY A 370 -36.76 8.36 6.38
C GLY A 370 -37.29 7.94 7.75
N ASN A 371 -36.81 6.83 8.31
CA ASN A 371 -37.13 6.40 9.69
C ASN A 371 -36.09 6.85 10.71
#